data_AF-A0A916H8R6-F1
#
_entry.id   AF-A0A916H8R6-F1
#
_cell.length_a   1.000
_cell.length_b   1.000
_cell.length_c   1.000
_cell.angle_alpha   90.00
_cell.angle_beta   90.00
_cell.angle_gamma   90.00
#
_symmetry.space_group_name_H-M   'P 1'
#
loop_
_entity.id
_entity.type
_entity.pdbx_description
1 polymer ?
#
loop_
_entity_poly.entity_id
_entity_poly.type
_entity_poly.pdbx_seq_one_letter_code
_entity_poly.pdbx_strand_id
1 'polypeptide(L)'
;MINVFIEGKAVNPEALDAELRTALGSSLLGLSIGNGAVTVHLDDSTLPPQQNQARTIVLAHDASILTSSQLAETARRQRLTQARQDNTAELDLLGYSDQPDLVRELARKVAWLELEVNTLLDKGSA
;
A
#
# COMPACT_ATOMS: atom_id res chain seq x y z
N MET A 1 -24.76 -18.65 6.10
CA MET A 1 -23.54 -17.96 6.53
C MET A 1 -23.78 -17.36 7.91
N ILE A 2 -22.81 -17.45 8.83
CA ILE A 2 -22.90 -16.88 10.18
C ILE A 2 -22.09 -15.57 10.21
N ASN A 3 -22.70 -14.49 10.72
CA ASN A 3 -22.04 -13.18 10.82
C ASN A 3 -21.75 -12.83 12.28
N VAL A 4 -20.49 -12.51 12.58
CA VAL A 4 -20.09 -11.95 13.88
C VAL A 4 -19.84 -10.46 13.71
N PHE A 5 -20.62 -9.65 14.42
CA PHE A 5 -20.56 -8.19 14.34
C PHE A 5 -19.92 -7.58 15.59
N ILE A 6 -18.98 -6.65 15.38
CA ILE A 6 -18.26 -5.90 16.42
C ILE A 6 -18.22 -4.42 16.03
N GLU A 7 -18.77 -3.52 16.85
CA GLU A 7 -18.77 -2.06 16.64
C GLU A 7 -17.58 -1.35 17.29
N GLY A 8 -17.28 -0.15 16.79
CA GLY A 8 -16.50 0.86 17.50
C GLY A 8 -14.99 0.64 17.50
N LYS A 9 -14.45 -0.13 16.56
CA LYS A 9 -13.03 -0.48 16.54
C LYS A 9 -12.35 -0.12 15.23
N ALA A 10 -11.31 0.69 15.31
CA ALA A 10 -10.36 0.86 14.21
C ALA A 10 -9.60 -0.46 14.02
N VAL A 11 -9.49 -0.93 12.78
CA VAL A 11 -8.82 -2.19 12.45
C VAL A 11 -7.97 -2.02 11.19
N ASN A 12 -6.88 -2.77 11.12
CA ASN A 12 -6.16 -2.96 9.87
C ASN A 12 -6.76 -4.20 9.16
N PRO A 13 -7.54 -4.03 8.08
CA PRO A 13 -8.25 -5.15 7.44
C PRO A 13 -7.34 -6.30 7.03
N GLU A 14 -6.17 -5.99 6.47
CA GLU A 14 -5.25 -7.02 5.97
C GLU A 14 -4.64 -7.83 7.10
N ALA A 15 -4.20 -7.14 8.17
CA ALA A 15 -3.63 -7.81 9.33
C ALA A 15 -4.70 -8.64 10.07
N LEU A 16 -5.91 -8.08 10.23
CA LEU A 16 -7.03 -8.77 10.86
C LEU A 16 -7.48 -10.00 10.05
N ASP A 17 -7.54 -9.91 8.72
CA ASP A 17 -7.84 -11.06 7.85
C ASP A 17 -6.80 -12.16 8.03
N ALA A 18 -5.51 -11.81 8.07
CA ALA A 18 -4.44 -12.77 8.30
C ALA A 18 -4.53 -13.46 9.67
N GLU A 19 -4.81 -12.70 10.73
CA GLU A 19 -5.01 -13.22 12.09
C GLU A 19 -6.21 -14.17 12.15
N LEU A 20 -7.36 -13.74 11.62
CA LEU A 20 -8.58 -14.54 11.59
C LEU A 20 -8.40 -15.81 10.75
N ARG A 21 -7.73 -15.72 9.60
CA ARG A 21 -7.48 -16.87 8.72
C ARG A 21 -6.50 -17.86 9.35
N THR A 22 -5.52 -17.39 10.10
CA THR A 22 -4.60 -18.25 10.86
C THR A 22 -5.35 -19.02 11.96
N ALA A 23 -6.28 -18.37 12.64
CA ALA A 23 -7.01 -18.97 13.76
C ALA A 23 -8.21 -19.84 13.36
N LEU A 24 -8.95 -19.44 12.32
CA LEU A 24 -10.22 -20.06 11.91
C LEU A 24 -10.09 -20.89 10.64
N GLY A 25 -9.00 -20.75 9.89
CA GLY A 25 -8.74 -21.52 8.67
C GLY A 25 -9.87 -21.39 7.65
N SER A 26 -10.39 -22.54 7.21
CA SER A 26 -11.48 -22.63 6.24
C SER A 26 -12.86 -22.20 6.77
N SER A 27 -13.01 -22.01 8.09
CA SER A 27 -14.27 -21.51 8.66
C SER A 27 -14.46 -20.01 8.40
N LEU A 28 -13.42 -19.28 8.02
CA LEU A 28 -13.48 -17.88 7.61
C LEU A 28 -13.79 -17.76 6.12
N LEU A 29 -14.92 -17.13 5.79
CA LEU A 29 -15.29 -16.80 4.41
C LEU A 29 -14.77 -15.42 3.98
N GLY A 30 -14.61 -14.52 4.94
CA GLY A 30 -14.06 -13.18 4.72
C GLY A 30 -14.44 -12.20 5.83
N LEU A 31 -14.08 -10.94 5.64
CA LEU A 31 -14.47 -9.86 6.52
C LEU A 31 -14.93 -8.64 5.72
N SER A 32 -15.89 -7.91 6.28
CA SER A 32 -16.37 -6.62 5.79
C SER A 32 -16.23 -5.57 6.87
N ILE A 33 -15.83 -4.36 6.49
CA ILE A 33 -15.69 -3.23 7.40
C ILE A 33 -16.53 -2.08 6.86
N GLY A 34 -17.39 -1.52 7.71
CA GLY A 34 -18.26 -0.41 7.34
C GLY A 34 -18.83 0.26 8.59
N ASN A 35 -19.09 1.57 8.53
CA ASN A 35 -19.71 2.34 9.61
C ASN A 35 -19.00 2.19 10.98
N GLY A 36 -17.67 2.05 10.99
CA GLY A 36 -16.89 1.84 12.22
C GLY A 36 -17.10 0.47 12.87
N ALA A 37 -17.65 -0.49 12.14
CA ALA A 37 -17.88 -1.85 12.59
C ALA A 37 -17.21 -2.87 11.67
N VAL A 38 -16.89 -4.02 12.27
CA VAL A 38 -16.31 -5.19 11.60
C VAL A 38 -17.34 -6.31 11.60
N THR A 39 -17.59 -6.87 10.42
CA THR A 39 -18.40 -8.07 10.23
C THR A 39 -17.49 -9.19 9.75
N VAL A 40 -17.38 -10.26 10.56
CA VAL A 40 -16.67 -11.48 10.18
C VAL A 40 -17.69 -12.45 9.61
N HIS A 41 -17.46 -12.90 8.37
CA HIS A 41 -18.30 -13.87 7.66
C HIS A 41 -17.73 -15.27 7.87
N LEU A 42 -18.51 -16.14 8.53
CA LEU A 42 -18.14 -17.50 8.87
C LEU A 42 -19.03 -18.52 8.15
N ASP A 43 -18.49 -19.71 7.93
CA ASP A 43 -19.24 -20.84 7.37
C ASP A 43 -20.41 -21.27 8.27
N ASP A 44 -21.46 -21.84 7.69
CA ASP A 44 -22.65 -22.27 8.44
C ASP A 44 -22.39 -23.42 9.42
N SER A 45 -21.33 -24.18 9.20
CA SER A 45 -20.89 -25.26 10.11
C SER A 45 -20.13 -24.75 11.33
N THR A 46 -19.89 -23.44 11.45
CA THR A 46 -19.03 -22.85 12.48
C THR A 46 -19.67 -22.94 13.87
N LEU A 47 -18.98 -23.60 14.81
CA LEU A 47 -19.46 -23.84 16.16
C LEU A 47 -19.37 -22.59 17.05
N PRO A 48 -20.20 -22.47 18.11
CA PRO A 48 -20.18 -21.33 19.02
C PRO A 48 -18.80 -20.96 19.60
N PRO A 49 -17.90 -21.92 19.95
CA PRO A 49 -16.54 -21.59 20.39
C PRO A 49 -15.72 -20.85 19.33
N GLN A 50 -15.86 -21.21 18.05
CA GLN A 50 -15.15 -20.56 16.94
C GLN A 50 -15.69 -19.13 16.69
N GLN A 51 -16.99 -18.92 16.86
CA GLN A 51 -17.59 -17.58 16.80
C GLN A 51 -17.07 -16.68 17.93
N ASN A 52 -16.93 -17.22 19.15
CA ASN A 52 -16.34 -16.52 20.28
C ASN A 52 -14.85 -16.24 20.08
N GLN A 53 -14.13 -17.17 19.45
CA GLN A 53 -12.74 -16.97 19.07
C GLN A 53 -12.60 -15.83 18.06
N ALA A 54 -13.43 -15.80 17.01
CA ALA A 54 -13.47 -14.71 16.04
C ALA A 54 -13.71 -13.35 16.74
N ARG A 55 -14.69 -13.28 17.65
CA ARG A 55 -14.96 -12.07 18.45
C ARG A 55 -13.75 -11.66 19.27
N THR A 56 -13.08 -12.60 19.92
CA THR A 56 -11.91 -12.34 20.77
C THR A 56 -10.74 -11.78 19.94
N ILE A 57 -10.48 -12.35 18.76
CA ILE A 57 -9.44 -11.87 17.84
C ILE A 57 -9.75 -10.44 17.42
N VAL A 58 -10.97 -10.16 16.95
CA VAL A 58 -11.34 -8.79 16.56
C VAL A 58 -11.20 -7.82 17.74
N LEU A 59 -11.59 -8.21 18.95
CA LEU A 59 -11.46 -7.36 20.15
C LEU A 59 -10.02 -7.17 20.63
N ALA A 60 -9.13 -8.12 20.40
CA ALA A 60 -7.70 -8.02 20.76
C ALA A 60 -6.83 -7.40 19.64
N HIS A 61 -7.34 -7.32 18.41
CA HIS A 61 -6.60 -6.84 17.25
C HIS A 61 -5.98 -5.45 17.45
N ASP A 62 -4.71 -5.30 17.08
CA ASP A 62 -4.00 -4.02 17.09
C ASP A 62 -3.93 -3.46 15.66
N ALA A 63 -4.65 -2.37 15.43
CA ALA A 63 -4.72 -1.72 14.13
C ALA A 63 -3.41 -1.02 13.71
N SER A 64 -2.45 -0.86 14.63
CA SER A 64 -1.17 -0.22 14.34
C SER A 64 -0.16 -1.18 13.70
N ILE A 65 -0.41 -2.49 13.77
CA ILE A 65 0.46 -3.51 13.18
C ILE A 65 0.29 -3.48 11.66
N LEU A 66 1.37 -3.19 10.95
CA LEU A 66 1.43 -3.25 9.49
C LEU A 66 1.81 -4.66 9.04
N THR A 67 1.17 -5.13 7.97
CA THR A 67 1.57 -6.36 7.30
C THR A 67 2.90 -6.19 6.56
N SER A 68 3.58 -7.30 6.26
CA SER A 68 4.82 -7.25 5.47
C SER A 68 4.63 -6.60 4.10
N SER A 69 3.46 -6.76 3.46
CA SER A 69 3.11 -6.09 2.20
C SER A 69 2.98 -4.58 2.39
N GLN A 70 2.32 -4.13 3.45
CA GLN A 70 2.16 -2.70 3.77
C GLN A 70 3.50 -2.04 4.13
N LEU A 71 4.37 -2.75 4.85
CA LEU A 71 5.74 -2.31 5.11
C LEU A 71 6.55 -2.19 3.81
N ALA A 72 6.45 -3.19 2.93
CA ALA A 72 7.14 -3.18 1.64
C ALA A 72 6.67 -2.03 0.73
N GLU A 73 5.37 -1.75 0.69
CA GLU A 73 4.83 -0.62 -0.08
C GLU A 73 5.26 0.73 0.51
N THR A 74 5.27 0.86 1.84
CA THR A 74 5.80 2.06 2.51
C THR A 74 7.26 2.28 2.13
N ALA A 75 8.09 1.24 2.20
CA ALA A 75 9.49 1.29 1.81
C ALA A 75 9.67 1.59 0.31
N ARG A 76 8.77 1.10 -0.56
CA ARG A 76 8.78 1.41 -1.99
C ARG A 76 8.49 2.89 -2.24
N ARG A 77 7.47 3.44 -1.57
CA ARG A 77 7.11 4.87 -1.67
C ARG A 77 8.23 5.76 -1.16
N GLN A 78 8.85 5.43 -0.04
CA GLN A 78 9.99 6.17 0.49
C GLN A 78 11.16 6.18 -0.51
N ARG A 79 11.50 5.02 -1.09
CA ARG A 79 12.53 4.93 -2.13
C ARG A 79 12.20 5.77 -3.36
N LEU A 80 10.94 5.78 -3.78
CA LEU A 80 10.50 6.62 -4.90
C LEU A 80 10.61 8.11 -4.59
N THR A 81 10.19 8.54 -3.39
CA THR A 81 10.33 9.93 -2.96
C THR A 81 11.78 10.35 -2.88
N GLN A 82 12.64 9.51 -2.30
CA GLN A 82 14.08 9.77 -2.24
C GLN A 82 14.69 9.88 -3.64
N ALA A 83 14.40 8.92 -4.53
CA ALA A 83 14.88 8.96 -5.91
C ALA A 83 14.44 10.23 -6.65
N ARG A 84 13.24 10.74 -6.38
CA ARG A 84 12.77 12.01 -6.94
C ARG A 84 13.56 13.21 -6.40
N GLN A 85 13.85 13.21 -5.10
CA GLN A 85 14.65 14.26 -4.45
C GLN A 85 16.11 14.24 -4.93
N ASP A 86 16.69 13.05 -5.11
CA ASP A 86 18.07 12.90 -5.56
C ASP A 86 18.23 13.33 -7.03
N ASN A 87 17.17 13.19 -7.83
CA ASN A 87 17.17 13.53 -9.26
C ASN A 87 16.36 14.80 -9.56
N THR A 88 16.27 15.74 -8.61
CA THR A 88 15.58 17.03 -8.85
C THR A 88 16.49 18.09 -9.48
N ALA A 89 17.82 17.86 -9.48
CA ALA A 89 18.75 18.77 -10.14
C ALA A 89 18.57 18.70 -11.65
N GLU A 90 18.44 19.87 -12.30
CA GLU A 90 18.45 19.96 -13.76
C GLU A 90 19.76 19.37 -14.29
N LEU A 91 19.65 18.65 -15.41
CA LEU A 91 20.81 18.07 -16.06
C LEU A 91 21.73 19.19 -16.60
N ASP A 92 22.89 19.37 -15.97
CA ASP A 92 23.89 20.34 -16.45
C ASP A 92 24.60 19.83 -17.70
N LEU A 93 24.12 20.26 -18.87
CA LEU A 93 24.69 19.91 -20.16
C LEU A 93 26.16 20.37 -20.32
N LEU A 94 26.61 21.41 -19.60
CA LEU A 94 27.98 21.88 -19.66
C LEU A 94 28.95 20.89 -19.00
N GLY A 95 28.51 20.19 -17.97
CA GLY A 95 29.25 19.09 -17.33
C GLY A 95 29.56 17.90 -18.24
N TYR A 96 28.86 17.80 -19.39
CA TYR A 96 29.07 16.74 -20.38
C TYR A 96 29.90 17.22 -21.59
N SER A 97 30.39 18.46 -21.61
CA SER A 97 31.07 19.05 -22.77
C SER A 97 32.30 18.26 -23.24
N ASP A 98 33.07 17.68 -22.31
CA ASP A 98 34.28 16.88 -22.57
C ASP A 98 34.01 15.37 -22.77
N GLN A 99 32.74 14.95 -22.76
CA GLN A 99 32.37 13.54 -22.93
C GLN A 99 32.30 13.12 -24.41
N PRO A 100 32.36 11.81 -24.70
CA PRO A 100 32.17 11.29 -26.06
C PRO A 100 30.86 11.75 -26.70
N ASP A 101 30.83 11.87 -28.03
CA ASP A 101 29.68 12.37 -28.80
C ASP A 101 28.36 11.71 -28.43
N LEU A 102 28.36 10.40 -28.28
CA LEU A 102 27.19 9.62 -27.91
C LEU A 102 26.62 10.02 -26.53
N VAL A 103 27.50 10.32 -25.57
CA VAL A 103 27.11 10.75 -24.22
C VAL A 103 26.53 12.17 -24.25
N ARG A 104 27.12 13.06 -25.06
CA ARG A 104 26.61 14.42 -25.28
C ARG A 104 25.25 14.44 -25.97
N GLU A 105 25.04 13.53 -26.92
CA GLU A 105 23.76 13.38 -27.59
C GLU A 105 22.70 12.82 -26.63
N LEU A 106 23.06 11.82 -25.82
CA LEU A 106 22.17 11.27 -24.81
C LEU A 106 21.76 12.33 -23.79
N ALA A 107 22.70 13.11 -23.25
CA ALA A 107 22.41 14.18 -22.29
C ALA A 107 21.43 15.21 -22.86
N ARG A 108 21.63 15.63 -24.13
CA ARG A 108 20.69 16.53 -24.81
C ARG A 108 19.29 15.94 -24.97
N LYS A 109 19.18 14.66 -25.32
CA LYS A 109 17.87 13.98 -25.44
C LYS A 109 17.16 13.87 -24.10
N VAL A 110 17.89 13.58 -23.02
CA VAL A 110 17.33 13.53 -21.66
C VAL A 110 16.85 14.90 -21.22
N ALA A 111 17.65 15.96 -21.37
CA ALA A 111 17.23 17.32 -21.04
C ALA A 111 15.98 17.78 -21.84
N TRP A 112 15.88 17.39 -23.12
CA TRP A 112 14.67 17.66 -23.90
C TRP A 112 13.44 16.92 -23.36
N LEU A 113 13.59 15.65 -22.97
CA LEU A 113 12.51 14.86 -22.37
C LEU A 113 12.05 15.45 -21.03
N GLU A 114 12.98 15.92 -20.19
CA GLU A 114 12.66 16.58 -18.92
C GLU A 114 11.76 17.80 -19.15
N LEU A 115 12.10 18.65 -20.12
CA LEU A 115 11.30 19.82 -20.49
C LEU A 115 9.90 19.44 -21.00
N GLU A 116 9.83 18.45 -21.88
CA GLU A 116 8.56 18.00 -22.47
C GLU A 116 7.63 17.42 -21.40
N VAL A 117 8.15 16.57 -20.51
CA VAL A 117 7.38 15.99 -19.40
C VAL A 117 6.85 17.07 -18.45
N ASN A 118 7.68 18.05 -18.08
CA ASN A 118 7.25 19.15 -17.22
C ASN A 118 6.13 19.98 -17.89
N THR A 119 6.27 20.25 -19.19
CA THR A 119 5.25 20.97 -19.97
C THR A 119 3.91 20.23 -20.01
N LEU A 120 3.92 18.89 -20.08
CA LEU A 120 2.71 18.07 -20.06
C LEU A 120 2.04 18.06 -18.67
N LEU A 121 2.82 18.02 -17.60
CA LEU A 121 2.32 18.08 -16.22
C LEU A 121 1.66 19.43 -15.92
N ASP A 122 2.25 20.53 -16.39
CA ASP A 122 1.70 21.87 -16.22
C ASP A 122 0.36 22.05 -16.96
N LYS A 123 0.23 21.45 -18.16
CA LYS A 123 -1.02 21.50 -18.95
C LYS A 123 -2.15 20.63 -18.39
N GLY A 124 -1.84 19.59 -17.60
CA GLY A 124 -2.84 18.76 -16.93
C GLY A 124 -3.41 19.36 -15.64
N SER A 125 -2.90 20.53 -15.23
CA SER A 125 -3.22 21.19 -13.95
C SER A 125 -4.16 22.40 -14.10
N ALA A 126 -4.76 22.58 -15.28
CA ALA A 126 -5.72 23.65 -15.62
C ALA A 126 -7.09 23.08 -15.97
#